data_AF-A0A7S0GVF4-F1
#
_entry.id   AF-A0A7S0GVF4-F1
#
_cell.length_a   1.000
_cell.length_b   1.000
_cell.length_c   1.000
_cell.angle_alpha   90.00
_cell.angle_beta   90.00
_cell.angle_gamma   90.00
#
_symmetry.space_group_name_H-M   'P 1'
#
loop_
_entity.id
_entity.type
_entity.pdbx_description
1 polymer ?
#
loop_
_entity_poly.entity_id
_entity_poly.type
_entity_poly.pdbx_seq_one_letter_code
_entity_poly.pdbx_strand_id
1 'polypeptide(L)'
;ERLAASAARGEVTQSQAAREDVKEFAERLARYFNRAPALDRLGAMREKGAFTNDREASVAVATLADAMEALDETTGGDKAKETDALLRALGALAGVRELFVRAIATPLSRDAPRDTVSRRQAYRMAELSLEESARALLGRVETIAGVESGTFNEALASRDAQTSKRAWSVGCAAVAHALRHLASSGWRAEACRACADDLDAFCGPNGTNVSFETHDEALRLAACLSRAANLAAAHDAALAAGYGDVPKFLADALGVADKTIGETFVDVALDE
;
A
#
# COMPACT_ATOMS: atom_id res chain seq x y z
N GLU A 1 -28.86 -9.64 45.48
CA GLU A 1 -29.00 -10.20 44.11
C GLU A 1 -29.45 -9.20 43.05
N ARG A 2 -30.61 -8.54 43.16
CA ARG A 2 -31.10 -7.59 42.12
C ARG A 2 -30.17 -6.39 41.84
N LEU A 3 -29.49 -5.86 42.85
CA LEU A 3 -28.51 -4.76 42.70
C LEU A 3 -27.21 -5.21 42.02
N ALA A 4 -26.69 -6.38 42.37
CA ALA A 4 -25.49 -6.96 41.74
C ALA A 4 -25.74 -7.29 40.25
N ALA A 5 -26.93 -7.81 39.92
CA ALA A 5 -27.33 -8.07 38.54
C ALA A 5 -27.60 -6.79 37.72
N SER A 6 -27.83 -5.64 38.37
CA SER A 6 -27.96 -4.34 37.71
C SER A 6 -26.59 -3.70 37.47
N ALA A 7 -25.67 -3.81 38.43
CA ALA A 7 -24.29 -3.34 38.30
C ALA A 7 -23.51 -4.12 37.23
N ALA A 8 -23.60 -5.46 37.24
CA ALA A 8 -22.98 -6.30 36.21
C ALA A 8 -23.55 -6.02 34.80
N ARG A 9 -24.86 -5.73 34.70
CA ARG A 9 -25.47 -5.31 33.42
C ARG A 9 -24.96 -3.95 32.97
N GLY A 10 -24.78 -3.00 33.90
CA GLY A 10 -24.22 -1.68 33.64
C GLY A 10 -22.76 -1.71 33.20
N GLU A 11 -21.92 -2.55 33.83
CA GLU A 11 -20.52 -2.74 33.44
C GLU A 11 -20.39 -3.42 32.07
N VAL A 12 -21.24 -4.40 31.76
CA VAL A 12 -21.27 -5.03 30.43
C VAL A 12 -21.72 -4.05 29.34
N THR A 13 -22.71 -3.18 29.63
CA THR A 13 -23.15 -2.17 28.66
C THR A 13 -22.11 -1.07 28.46
N GLN A 14 -21.43 -0.61 29.52
CA GLN A 14 -20.32 0.35 29.40
C GLN A 14 -19.11 -0.27 28.66
N SER A 15 -18.80 -1.54 28.91
CA SER A 15 -17.75 -2.25 28.18
C SER A 15 -18.09 -2.47 26.70
N GLN A 16 -19.36 -2.67 26.35
CA GLN A 16 -19.80 -2.77 24.96
C GLN A 16 -19.78 -1.41 24.26
N ALA A 17 -20.29 -0.36 24.91
CA ALA A 17 -20.24 1.00 24.37
C ALA A 17 -18.80 1.47 24.12
N ALA A 18 -17.87 1.21 25.04
CA ALA A 18 -16.46 1.53 24.84
C ALA A 18 -15.83 0.76 23.67
N ARG A 19 -16.24 -0.49 23.41
CA ARG A 19 -15.79 -1.26 22.24
C ARG A 19 -16.39 -0.71 20.94
N GLU A 20 -17.63 -0.26 20.96
CA GLU A 20 -18.27 0.40 19.82
C GLU A 20 -17.62 1.75 19.51
N ASP A 21 -17.32 2.57 20.53
CA ASP A 21 -16.63 3.85 20.38
C ASP A 21 -15.21 3.67 19.80
N VAL A 22 -14.46 2.66 20.28
CA VAL A 22 -13.13 2.31 19.73
C VAL A 22 -13.24 1.82 18.30
N LYS A 23 -14.29 1.04 17.97
CA LYS A 23 -14.54 0.58 16.60
C LYS A 23 -14.89 1.75 15.67
N GLU A 24 -15.77 2.66 16.09
CA GLU A 24 -16.11 3.86 15.32
C GLU A 24 -14.88 4.78 15.14
N PHE A 25 -14.08 4.94 16.19
CA PHE A 25 -12.83 5.69 16.12
C PHE A 25 -11.83 5.05 15.15
N ALA A 26 -11.66 3.73 15.20
CA ALA A 26 -10.82 2.98 14.26
C ALA A 26 -11.33 3.10 12.82
N GLU A 27 -12.63 3.03 12.59
CA GLU A 27 -13.25 3.25 11.28
C GLU A 27 -13.08 4.69 10.77
N ARG A 28 -13.12 5.69 11.66
CA ARG A 28 -12.86 7.11 11.32
C ARG A 28 -11.38 7.36 11.05
N LEU A 29 -10.48 6.76 11.82
CA LEU A 29 -9.04 6.81 11.57
C LEU A 29 -8.71 6.13 10.24
N ALA A 30 -9.25 4.93 9.98
CA ALA A 30 -9.07 4.24 8.71
C ALA A 30 -9.52 5.14 7.54
N ARG A 31 -10.71 5.74 7.63
CA ARG A 31 -11.19 6.72 6.62
C ARG A 31 -10.26 7.92 6.45
N TYR A 32 -9.73 8.46 7.55
CA TYR A 32 -8.78 9.57 7.51
C TYR A 32 -7.47 9.20 6.79
N PHE A 33 -6.89 8.03 7.11
CA PHE A 33 -5.68 7.52 6.47
C PHE A 33 -5.90 7.08 5.02
N ASN A 34 -7.12 6.66 4.66
CA ASN A 34 -7.47 6.39 3.27
C ASN A 34 -7.47 7.68 2.44
N ARG A 35 -8.13 8.76 2.90
CA ARG A 35 -8.45 9.93 2.04
C ARG A 35 -7.45 11.09 2.07
N ALA A 36 -6.97 11.50 3.25
CA ALA A 36 -6.76 12.95 3.45
C ALA A 36 -5.59 13.57 2.66
N PRO A 37 -4.37 13.02 2.61
CA PRO A 37 -3.26 13.78 1.99
C PRO A 37 -3.32 13.78 0.45
N ALA A 38 -3.65 12.63 -0.15
CA ALA A 38 -3.55 12.45 -1.59
C ALA A 38 -4.75 13.06 -2.35
N LEU A 39 -5.98 12.75 -1.95
CA LEU A 39 -7.17 13.25 -2.65
C LEU A 39 -7.38 14.75 -2.45
N ASP A 40 -7.15 15.29 -1.25
CA ASP A 40 -7.26 16.74 -1.01
C ASP A 40 -6.26 17.51 -1.88
N ARG A 41 -5.03 16.98 -1.99
CA ARG A 41 -3.99 17.57 -2.83
C ARG A 41 -4.35 17.49 -4.31
N LEU A 42 -4.85 16.35 -4.78
CA LEU A 42 -5.33 16.19 -6.16
C LEU A 42 -6.52 17.10 -6.47
N GLY A 43 -7.45 17.26 -5.53
CA GLY A 43 -8.56 18.21 -5.60
C GLY A 43 -8.09 19.65 -5.75
N ALA A 44 -7.19 20.09 -4.87
CA ALA A 44 -6.60 21.43 -4.93
C ALA A 44 -5.81 21.67 -6.23
N MET A 45 -5.16 20.64 -6.78
CA MET A 45 -4.49 20.72 -8.08
C MET A 45 -5.49 20.85 -9.24
N ARG A 46 -6.59 20.10 -9.19
CA ARG A 46 -7.67 20.16 -10.18
C ARG A 46 -8.32 21.54 -10.20
N GLU A 47 -8.63 22.11 -9.04
CA GLU A 47 -9.19 23.47 -8.89
C GLU A 47 -8.27 24.54 -9.49
N LYS A 48 -6.95 24.36 -9.38
CA LYS A 48 -5.94 25.24 -9.97
C LYS A 48 -5.69 24.97 -11.45
N GLY A 49 -6.46 24.08 -12.08
CA GLY A 49 -6.37 23.78 -13.52
C GLY A 49 -5.18 22.91 -13.92
N ALA A 50 -4.57 22.16 -12.98
CA ALA A 50 -3.38 21.34 -13.25
C ALA A 50 -3.60 20.26 -14.32
N PHE A 51 -4.86 19.89 -14.60
CA PHE A 51 -5.24 18.82 -15.53
C PHE A 51 -6.09 19.32 -16.71
N THR A 52 -6.34 20.63 -16.83
CA THR A 52 -7.29 21.19 -17.83
C THR A 52 -6.95 20.81 -19.28
N ASN A 53 -5.66 20.66 -19.59
CA ASN A 53 -5.19 20.26 -20.92
C ASN A 53 -4.60 18.84 -20.94
N ASP A 54 -4.80 18.06 -19.88
CA ASP A 54 -4.30 16.70 -19.73
C ASP A 54 -5.47 15.76 -19.45
N ARG A 55 -6.01 15.19 -20.53
CA ARG A 55 -7.14 14.27 -20.47
C ARG A 55 -6.76 12.97 -19.75
N GLU A 56 -5.55 12.48 -19.95
CA GLU A 56 -5.06 11.24 -19.33
C GLU A 56 -5.00 11.41 -17.81
N ALA A 57 -4.36 12.48 -17.34
CA ALA A 57 -4.30 12.80 -15.91
C ALA A 57 -5.69 13.06 -15.31
N SER A 58 -6.56 13.79 -16.03
CA SER A 58 -7.92 14.04 -15.57
C SER A 58 -8.72 12.76 -15.36
N VAL A 59 -8.64 11.81 -16.30
CA VAL A 59 -9.34 10.52 -16.22
C VAL A 59 -8.76 9.64 -15.12
N ALA A 60 -7.44 9.58 -14.98
CA ALA A 60 -6.79 8.78 -13.95
C ALA A 60 -7.12 9.29 -12.54
N VAL A 61 -7.09 10.61 -12.33
CA VAL A 61 -7.45 11.23 -11.04
C VAL A 61 -8.94 11.00 -10.71
N ALA A 62 -9.83 11.07 -11.70
CA ALA A 62 -11.25 10.74 -11.50
C ALA A 62 -11.43 9.26 -11.15
N THR A 63 -10.75 8.36 -11.87
CA THR A 63 -10.79 6.91 -11.60
C THR A 63 -10.31 6.57 -10.19
N LEU A 64 -9.27 7.27 -9.72
CA LEU A 64 -8.80 7.16 -8.34
C LEU A 64 -9.85 7.66 -7.35
N ALA A 65 -10.46 8.83 -7.58
CA ALA A 65 -11.50 9.34 -6.71
C ALA A 65 -12.67 8.35 -6.58
N ASP A 66 -13.15 7.80 -7.70
CA ASP A 66 -14.22 6.79 -7.73
C ASP A 66 -13.83 5.50 -6.99
N ALA A 67 -12.58 5.04 -7.16
CA ALA A 67 -12.09 3.83 -6.49
C ALA A 67 -11.98 4.02 -4.97
N MET A 68 -11.56 5.22 -4.53
CA MET A 68 -11.47 5.55 -3.11
C MET A 68 -12.86 5.73 -2.49
N GLU A 69 -13.83 6.30 -3.21
CA GLU A 69 -15.22 6.38 -2.76
C GLU A 69 -15.83 4.99 -2.57
N ALA A 70 -15.65 4.09 -3.54
CA ALA A 70 -16.10 2.69 -3.40
C ALA A 70 -15.42 1.95 -2.24
N LEU A 71 -14.16 2.28 -1.94
CA LEU A 71 -13.47 1.75 -0.76
C LEU A 71 -14.08 2.28 0.54
N ASP A 72 -14.45 3.55 0.61
CA ASP A 72 -15.11 4.10 1.80
C ASP A 72 -16.48 3.46 2.05
N GLU A 73 -17.24 3.17 0.99
CA GLU A 73 -18.54 2.49 1.08
C GLU A 73 -18.44 1.05 1.58
N THR A 74 -17.32 0.38 1.34
CA THR A 74 -17.10 -1.02 1.72
C THR A 74 -16.37 -1.18 3.05
N THR A 75 -15.78 -0.09 3.57
CA THR A 75 -15.00 -0.08 4.82
C THR A 75 -15.84 -0.51 6.02
N GLY A 76 -15.35 -1.51 6.76
CA GLY A 76 -16.01 -2.02 7.98
C GLY A 76 -17.19 -2.95 7.69
N GLY A 77 -17.43 -3.24 6.41
CA GLY A 77 -18.48 -4.15 5.95
C GLY A 77 -17.95 -5.55 5.66
N ASP A 78 -18.31 -6.07 4.48
CA ASP A 78 -17.86 -7.37 4.00
C ASP A 78 -16.37 -7.32 3.63
N LYS A 79 -15.54 -8.11 4.34
CA LYS A 79 -14.09 -8.13 4.15
C LYS A 79 -13.67 -8.47 2.72
N ALA A 80 -14.41 -9.32 2.02
CA ALA A 80 -14.09 -9.67 0.64
C ALA A 80 -14.32 -8.47 -0.29
N LYS A 81 -15.46 -7.80 -0.17
CA LYS A 81 -15.75 -6.57 -0.93
C LYS A 81 -14.77 -5.45 -0.61
N GLU A 82 -14.42 -5.28 0.66
CA GLU A 82 -13.43 -4.30 1.11
C GLU A 82 -12.05 -4.60 0.49
N THR A 83 -11.63 -5.86 0.47
CA THR A 83 -10.37 -6.28 -0.18
C THR A 83 -10.38 -5.97 -1.68
N ASP A 84 -11.47 -6.26 -2.38
CA ASP A 84 -11.58 -6.00 -3.82
C ASP A 84 -11.54 -4.49 -4.13
N ALA A 85 -12.18 -3.68 -3.28
CA ALA A 85 -12.11 -2.22 -3.37
C ALA A 85 -10.71 -1.67 -3.06
N LEU A 86 -9.99 -2.25 -2.08
CA LEU A 86 -8.60 -1.90 -1.77
C LEU A 86 -7.67 -2.14 -2.95
N LEU A 87 -7.74 -3.33 -3.57
CA LEU A 87 -6.92 -3.67 -4.73
C LEU A 87 -7.21 -2.73 -5.92
N ARG A 88 -8.49 -2.40 -6.15
CA ARG A 88 -8.88 -1.41 -7.16
C ARG A 88 -8.30 -0.03 -6.88
N ALA A 89 -8.37 0.43 -5.63
CA ALA A 89 -7.81 1.71 -5.20
C ALA A 89 -6.28 1.75 -5.38
N LEU A 90 -5.58 0.67 -5.00
CA LEU A 90 -4.14 0.51 -5.22
C LEU A 90 -3.75 0.58 -6.71
N GLY A 91 -4.52 -0.08 -7.58
CA GLY A 91 -4.34 0.03 -9.03
C GLY A 91 -4.50 1.45 -9.56
N ALA A 92 -5.55 2.15 -9.13
CA ALA A 92 -5.79 3.53 -9.53
C ALA A 92 -4.71 4.48 -8.99
N LEU A 93 -4.25 4.29 -7.75
CA LEU A 93 -3.14 5.03 -7.15
C LEU A 93 -1.85 4.86 -7.96
N ALA A 94 -1.50 3.61 -8.30
CA ALA A 94 -0.32 3.32 -9.10
C ALA A 94 -0.37 4.01 -10.47
N GLY A 95 -1.54 4.01 -11.13
CA GLY A 95 -1.76 4.71 -12.39
C GLY A 95 -1.50 6.23 -12.29
N VAL A 96 -2.06 6.90 -11.27
CA VAL A 96 -1.82 8.34 -11.07
C VAL A 96 -0.35 8.62 -10.73
N ARG A 97 0.28 7.80 -9.88
CA ARG A 97 1.71 7.94 -9.57
C ARG A 97 2.57 7.82 -10.82
N GLU A 98 2.32 6.84 -11.69
CA GLU A 98 3.08 6.65 -12.91
C GLU A 98 3.02 7.89 -13.83
N LEU A 99 1.83 8.49 -13.97
CA LEU A 99 1.67 9.73 -14.73
C LEU A 99 2.54 10.87 -14.18
N PHE A 100 2.54 11.04 -12.86
CA PHE A 100 3.33 12.08 -12.21
C PHE A 100 4.82 11.79 -12.30
N VAL A 101 5.27 10.55 -12.06
CA VAL A 101 6.66 10.13 -12.24
C VAL A 101 7.13 10.40 -13.66
N ARG A 102 6.33 10.06 -14.68
CA ARG A 102 6.65 10.34 -16.08
C ARG A 102 6.76 11.83 -16.36
N ALA A 103 5.83 12.63 -15.83
CA ALA A 103 5.86 14.09 -16.00
C ALA A 103 7.08 14.75 -15.33
N ILE A 104 7.49 14.26 -14.16
CA ILE A 104 8.65 14.78 -13.42
C ILE A 104 9.99 14.17 -13.87
N ALA A 105 10.02 13.11 -14.68
CA ALA A 105 11.27 12.49 -15.15
C ALA A 105 12.01 13.32 -16.21
N THR A 106 11.30 14.22 -16.91
CA THR A 106 11.89 15.06 -17.97
C THR A 106 12.87 16.10 -17.41
N PRO A 107 14.07 16.35 -17.96
CA PRO A 107 14.98 17.36 -17.44
C PRO A 107 14.35 18.77 -17.41
N LEU A 108 14.58 19.52 -16.33
CA LEU A 108 14.16 20.93 -16.28
C LEU A 108 15.20 21.77 -17.02
N SER A 109 14.79 22.56 -18.01
CA SER A 109 15.68 23.56 -18.63
C SER A 109 16.07 24.62 -17.60
N ARG A 110 17.27 25.19 -17.72
CA ARG A 110 17.75 26.30 -16.86
C ARG A 110 16.79 27.50 -16.89
N ASP A 111 16.16 27.73 -18.04
CA ASP A 111 15.25 28.86 -18.28
C ASP A 111 13.77 28.46 -18.17
N ALA A 112 13.47 27.37 -17.45
CA ALA A 112 12.10 26.90 -17.30
C ALA A 112 11.21 27.97 -16.64
N PRO A 113 10.02 28.26 -17.20
CA PRO A 113 9.08 29.21 -16.59
C PRO A 113 8.69 28.80 -15.17
N ARG A 114 8.45 29.79 -14.29
CA ARG A 114 8.07 29.57 -12.89
C ARG A 114 6.87 28.62 -12.74
N ASP A 115 5.89 28.71 -13.64
CA ASP A 115 4.70 27.85 -13.64
C ASP A 115 5.04 26.38 -13.93
N THR A 116 6.05 26.14 -14.76
CA THR A 116 6.56 24.78 -15.04
C THR A 116 7.26 24.20 -13.81
N VAL A 117 8.07 25.00 -13.13
CA VAL A 117 8.71 24.58 -11.87
C VAL A 117 7.67 24.29 -10.79
N SER A 118 6.70 25.19 -10.63
CA SER A 118 5.64 25.09 -9.61
C SER A 118 4.75 23.87 -9.85
N ARG A 119 4.37 23.60 -11.10
CA ARG A 119 3.60 22.40 -11.48
C ARG A 119 4.38 21.13 -11.20
N ARG A 120 5.68 21.10 -11.50
CA ARG A 120 6.53 19.93 -11.23
C ARG A 120 6.67 19.66 -9.74
N GLN A 121 6.80 20.71 -8.92
CA GLN A 121 6.77 20.58 -7.46
C GLN A 121 5.42 20.07 -6.97
N ALA A 122 4.30 20.55 -7.53
CA ALA A 122 2.97 20.05 -7.19
C ALA A 122 2.83 18.55 -7.51
N TYR A 123 3.31 18.10 -8.68
CA TYR A 123 3.31 16.69 -9.07
C TYR A 123 4.18 15.85 -8.14
N ARG A 124 5.38 16.33 -7.77
CA ARG A 124 6.25 15.60 -6.83
C ARG A 124 5.60 15.45 -5.45
N MET A 125 5.01 16.51 -4.92
CA MET A 125 4.33 16.44 -3.63
C MET A 125 3.09 15.55 -3.68
N ALA A 126 2.37 15.53 -4.80
CA ALA A 126 1.24 14.64 -5.00
C ALA A 126 1.66 13.19 -5.11
N GLU A 127 2.74 12.93 -5.84
CA GLU A 127 3.32 11.59 -5.98
C GLU A 127 3.75 11.01 -4.62
N LEU A 128 4.39 11.81 -3.74
CA LEU A 128 4.73 11.40 -2.38
C LEU A 128 3.48 11.11 -1.52
N SER A 129 2.47 11.97 -1.56
CA SER A 129 1.22 11.71 -0.84
C SER A 129 0.51 10.45 -1.34
N LEU A 130 0.57 10.17 -2.64
CA LEU A 130 0.03 8.93 -3.23
C LEU A 130 0.81 7.69 -2.81
N GLU A 131 2.14 7.79 -2.64
CA GLU A 131 2.98 6.72 -2.11
C GLU A 131 2.62 6.39 -0.67
N GLU A 132 2.47 7.40 0.18
CA GLU A 132 2.06 7.25 1.58
C GLU A 132 0.68 6.58 1.69
N SER A 133 -0.29 7.04 0.89
CA SER A 133 -1.62 6.42 0.83
C SER A 133 -1.55 4.96 0.37
N ALA A 134 -0.76 4.65 -0.65
CA ALA A 134 -0.61 3.28 -1.14
C ALA A 134 -0.01 2.35 -0.07
N ARG A 135 0.98 2.82 0.69
CA ARG A 135 1.56 2.06 1.81
C ARG A 135 0.51 1.77 2.89
N ALA A 136 -0.33 2.75 3.23
CA ALA A 136 -1.41 2.54 4.19
C ALA A 136 -2.43 1.51 3.68
N LEU A 137 -2.82 1.56 2.40
CA LEU A 137 -3.75 0.61 1.81
C LEU A 137 -3.15 -0.81 1.72
N LEU A 138 -1.86 -0.96 1.39
CA LEU A 138 -1.18 -2.26 1.39
C LEU A 138 -1.16 -2.90 2.78
N GLY A 139 -0.81 -2.14 3.83
CA GLY A 139 -0.86 -2.64 5.21
C GLY A 139 -2.28 -3.06 5.63
N ARG A 140 -3.31 -2.37 5.11
CA ARG A 140 -4.70 -2.75 5.37
C ARG A 140 -5.11 -4.04 4.64
N VAL A 141 -4.63 -4.27 3.42
CA VAL A 141 -4.79 -5.56 2.73
C VAL A 141 -4.18 -6.68 3.57
N GLU A 142 -2.98 -6.47 4.10
CA GLU A 142 -2.29 -7.43 4.99
C GLU A 142 -3.11 -7.74 6.25
N THR A 143 -3.65 -6.70 6.91
CA THR A 143 -4.52 -6.86 8.09
C THR A 143 -5.80 -7.63 7.78
N ILE A 144 -6.49 -7.32 6.67
CA ILE A 144 -7.74 -8.00 6.31
C ILE A 144 -7.50 -9.45 5.90
N ALA A 145 -6.42 -9.69 5.14
CA ALA A 145 -5.97 -11.02 4.78
C ALA A 145 -5.55 -11.85 6.00
N GLY A 146 -5.15 -11.19 7.08
CA GLY A 146 -4.71 -11.81 8.33
C GLY A 146 -3.37 -12.53 8.15
N VAL A 147 -2.40 -11.81 7.58
CA VAL A 147 -1.04 -12.32 7.38
C VAL A 147 -0.35 -12.57 8.72
N GLU A 148 -0.38 -11.59 9.64
CA GLU A 148 0.20 -11.72 10.98
C GLU A 148 -0.48 -12.81 11.83
N SER A 149 -1.80 -12.97 11.70
CA SER A 149 -2.55 -14.01 12.41
C SER A 149 -2.37 -15.42 11.84
N GLY A 150 -1.65 -15.57 10.71
CA GLY A 150 -1.45 -16.85 10.03
C GLY A 150 -2.67 -17.36 9.23
N THR A 151 -3.83 -16.72 9.35
CA THR A 151 -5.06 -17.08 8.65
C THR A 151 -4.92 -17.01 7.14
N PHE A 152 -4.05 -16.12 6.64
CA PHE A 152 -3.74 -16.07 5.21
C PHE A 152 -3.08 -17.36 4.70
N ASN A 153 -2.14 -17.93 5.47
CA ASN A 153 -1.47 -19.19 5.12
C ASN A 153 -2.45 -20.37 5.15
N GLU A 154 -3.36 -20.40 6.14
CA GLU A 154 -4.44 -21.38 6.18
C GLU A 154 -5.36 -21.28 4.97
N ALA A 155 -5.69 -20.05 4.55
CA ALA A 155 -6.52 -19.81 3.37
C ALA A 155 -5.82 -20.28 2.08
N LEU A 156 -4.52 -19.99 1.90
CA LEU A 156 -3.72 -20.48 0.77
C LEU A 156 -3.68 -22.01 0.70
N ALA A 157 -3.52 -22.67 1.87
CA ALA A 157 -3.48 -24.13 2.00
C ALA A 157 -4.86 -24.80 2.08
N SER A 158 -5.94 -24.03 1.99
CA SER A 158 -7.31 -24.54 2.14
C SER A 158 -7.63 -25.60 1.09
N ARG A 159 -8.34 -26.66 1.52
CA ARG A 159 -8.92 -27.66 0.61
C ARG A 159 -10.16 -27.14 -0.12
N ASP A 160 -10.76 -26.06 0.37
CA ASP A 160 -11.82 -25.36 -0.35
C ASP A 160 -11.20 -24.56 -1.50
N ALA A 161 -11.49 -24.99 -2.73
CA ALA A 161 -10.88 -24.43 -3.92
C ALA A 161 -11.18 -22.93 -4.10
N GLN A 162 -12.36 -22.47 -3.68
CA GLN A 162 -12.74 -21.06 -3.82
C GLN A 162 -11.97 -20.16 -2.84
N THR A 163 -11.85 -20.60 -1.59
CA THR A 163 -11.06 -19.91 -0.55
C THR A 163 -9.60 -19.83 -0.95
N SER A 164 -9.01 -20.96 -1.38
CA SER A 164 -7.61 -21.01 -1.80
C SER A 164 -7.36 -20.12 -3.02
N LYS A 165 -8.17 -20.25 -4.09
CA LYS A 165 -8.04 -19.39 -5.28
C LYS A 165 -8.13 -17.91 -4.94
N ARG A 166 -9.05 -17.52 -4.06
CA ARG A 166 -9.19 -16.12 -3.63
C ARG A 166 -7.95 -15.64 -2.88
N ALA A 167 -7.42 -16.43 -1.95
CA ALA A 167 -6.22 -16.07 -1.20
C ALA A 167 -5.01 -15.88 -2.13
N TRP A 168 -4.81 -16.79 -3.09
CA TRP A 168 -3.77 -16.66 -4.11
C TRP A 168 -3.95 -15.41 -4.97
N SER A 169 -5.19 -15.10 -5.38
CA SER A 169 -5.49 -13.94 -6.21
C SER A 169 -5.22 -12.63 -5.49
N VAL A 170 -5.69 -12.51 -4.25
CA VAL A 170 -5.43 -11.33 -3.40
C VAL A 170 -3.94 -11.16 -3.14
N GLY A 171 -3.23 -12.23 -2.79
CA GLY A 171 -1.79 -12.18 -2.52
C GLY A 171 -0.97 -11.74 -3.73
N CYS A 172 -1.22 -12.34 -4.89
CA CYS A 172 -0.51 -11.98 -6.11
C CYS A 172 -0.82 -10.55 -6.56
N ALA A 173 -2.08 -10.12 -6.48
CA ALA A 173 -2.46 -8.73 -6.80
C ALA A 173 -1.80 -7.73 -5.85
N ALA A 174 -1.79 -8.01 -4.54
CA ALA A 174 -1.13 -7.15 -3.55
C ALA A 174 0.38 -7.00 -3.84
N VAL A 175 1.06 -8.11 -4.15
CA VAL A 175 2.49 -8.09 -4.53
C VAL A 175 2.70 -7.31 -5.83
N ALA A 176 1.85 -7.50 -6.84
CA ALA A 176 1.94 -6.76 -8.09
C ALA A 176 1.79 -5.25 -7.88
N HIS A 177 0.82 -4.82 -7.05
CA HIS A 177 0.67 -3.41 -6.69
C HIS A 177 1.89 -2.89 -5.92
N ALA A 178 2.39 -3.62 -4.93
CA ALA A 178 3.60 -3.22 -4.19
C ALA A 178 4.81 -3.02 -5.13
N LEU A 179 5.01 -3.93 -6.08
CA LEU A 179 6.07 -3.82 -7.09
C LEU A 179 5.89 -2.61 -8.00
N ARG A 180 4.66 -2.26 -8.39
CA ARG A 180 4.39 -1.02 -9.15
C ARG A 180 4.76 0.22 -8.35
N HIS A 181 4.46 0.23 -7.05
CA HIS A 181 4.83 1.33 -6.18
C HIS A 181 6.35 1.45 -6.00
N LEU A 182 7.07 0.33 -5.91
CA LEU A 182 8.55 0.29 -5.94
C LEU A 182 9.11 0.74 -7.29
N ALA A 183 8.48 0.38 -8.41
CA ALA A 183 8.90 0.84 -9.73
C ALA A 183 8.79 2.36 -9.86
N SER A 184 7.72 2.95 -9.32
CA SER A 184 7.50 4.41 -9.30
C SER A 184 8.54 5.16 -8.46
N SER A 185 9.12 4.54 -7.43
CA SER A 185 10.22 5.15 -6.65
C SER A 185 11.56 5.15 -7.41
N GLY A 186 11.63 4.47 -8.55
CA GLY A 186 12.84 4.32 -9.36
C GLY A 186 13.66 3.09 -9.02
N TRP A 187 13.25 2.28 -8.03
CA TRP A 187 13.96 1.06 -7.66
C TRP A 187 13.78 -0.02 -8.73
N ARG A 188 14.87 -0.32 -9.47
CA ARG A 188 14.92 -1.37 -10.51
C ARG A 188 13.64 -1.41 -11.35
N ALA A 189 13.20 -0.24 -11.80
CA ALA A 189 11.81 -0.02 -12.20
C ALA A 189 11.31 -1.00 -13.28
N GLU A 190 12.14 -1.33 -14.27
CA GLU A 190 11.80 -2.28 -15.33
C GLU A 190 11.60 -3.71 -14.78
N ALA A 191 12.47 -4.16 -13.87
CA ALA A 191 12.35 -5.48 -13.26
C ALA A 191 11.10 -5.59 -12.37
N CYS A 192 10.80 -4.53 -11.61
CA CYS A 192 9.60 -4.44 -10.79
C CYS A 192 8.32 -4.46 -11.65
N ARG A 193 8.28 -3.68 -12.74
CA ARG A 193 7.14 -3.68 -13.69
C ARG A 193 6.93 -5.03 -14.35
N ALA A 194 7.99 -5.61 -14.93
CA ALA A 194 7.90 -6.91 -15.58
C ALA A 194 7.40 -8.00 -14.61
N CYS A 195 7.88 -7.99 -13.37
CA CYS A 195 7.42 -8.94 -12.37
C CYS A 195 5.96 -8.69 -11.94
N ALA A 196 5.50 -7.43 -11.86
CA ALA A 196 4.10 -7.12 -11.58
C ALA A 196 3.17 -7.55 -12.73
N ASP A 197 3.58 -7.33 -13.98
CA ASP A 197 2.82 -7.71 -15.17
C ASP A 197 2.75 -9.24 -15.32
N ASP A 198 3.84 -9.96 -15.00
CA ASP A 198 3.84 -11.42 -14.91
C ASP A 198 2.80 -11.91 -13.88
N LEU A 199 2.73 -11.28 -12.69
CA LEU A 199 1.76 -11.65 -11.65
C LEU A 199 0.32 -11.39 -12.08
N ASP A 200 0.05 -10.23 -12.70
CA ASP A 200 -1.29 -9.92 -13.23
C ASP A 200 -1.73 -10.92 -14.31
N ALA A 201 -0.79 -11.41 -15.14
CA ALA A 201 -1.07 -12.42 -16.14
C ALA A 201 -1.57 -13.74 -15.49
N PHE A 202 -1.11 -14.07 -14.28
CA PHE A 202 -1.62 -15.22 -13.52
C PHE A 202 -2.97 -14.95 -12.86
N CYS A 203 -3.26 -13.72 -12.42
CA CYS A 203 -4.49 -13.38 -11.68
C CYS A 203 -5.69 -13.01 -12.57
N GLY A 204 -5.48 -12.79 -13.86
CA GLY A 204 -6.47 -12.23 -14.77
C GLY A 204 -6.80 -10.76 -14.46
N PRO A 205 -7.63 -10.12 -15.30
CA PRO A 205 -7.98 -8.71 -15.12
C PRO A 205 -8.66 -8.49 -13.76
N ASN A 206 -8.08 -7.60 -12.94
CA ASN A 206 -8.52 -7.18 -11.60
C ASN A 206 -8.16 -8.11 -10.42
N GLY A 207 -7.29 -9.11 -10.58
CA GLY A 207 -6.73 -9.81 -9.42
C GLY A 207 -7.69 -10.78 -8.72
N THR A 208 -8.70 -11.30 -9.43
CA THR A 208 -9.78 -12.12 -8.84
C THR A 208 -9.88 -13.54 -9.38
N ASN A 209 -9.03 -13.93 -10.34
CA ASN A 209 -9.11 -15.26 -10.93
C ASN A 209 -7.72 -15.82 -11.25
N VAL A 210 -7.03 -16.28 -10.20
CA VAL A 210 -5.75 -16.96 -10.39
C VAL A 210 -5.93 -18.28 -11.15
N SER A 211 -5.23 -18.37 -12.27
CA SER A 211 -5.18 -19.53 -13.15
C SER A 211 -3.79 -20.16 -13.10
N PHE A 212 -3.57 -21.07 -12.15
CA PHE A 212 -2.52 -22.09 -12.25
C PHE A 212 -3.17 -23.45 -12.00
N GLU A 213 -3.31 -24.26 -13.04
CA GLU A 213 -3.96 -25.58 -12.98
C GLU A 213 -2.95 -26.70 -13.20
N THR A 214 -1.81 -26.37 -13.81
CA THR A 214 -0.73 -27.30 -14.10
C THR A 214 0.46 -27.12 -13.16
N HIS A 215 1.24 -28.18 -12.98
CA HIS A 215 2.48 -28.12 -12.21
C HIS A 215 3.48 -27.11 -12.78
N ASP A 216 3.55 -27.00 -14.12
CA ASP A 216 4.43 -26.06 -14.81
C ASP A 216 4.02 -24.59 -14.57
N GLU A 217 2.71 -24.28 -14.58
CA GLU A 217 2.21 -22.95 -14.20
C GLU A 217 2.51 -22.63 -12.73
N ALA A 218 2.36 -23.59 -11.82
CA ALA A 218 2.71 -23.40 -10.41
C ALA A 218 4.21 -23.10 -10.23
N LEU A 219 5.08 -23.78 -10.97
CA LEU A 219 6.53 -23.49 -10.96
C LEU A 219 6.84 -22.09 -11.50
N ARG A 220 6.15 -21.65 -12.56
CA ARG A 220 6.31 -20.29 -13.11
C ARG A 220 5.85 -19.21 -12.13
N LEU A 221 4.70 -19.41 -11.48
CA LEU A 221 4.22 -18.51 -10.45
C LEU A 221 5.18 -18.45 -9.26
N ALA A 222 5.66 -19.60 -8.78
CA ALA A 222 6.65 -19.67 -7.70
C ALA A 222 7.96 -18.94 -8.07
N ALA A 223 8.44 -19.09 -9.31
CA ALA A 223 9.60 -18.36 -9.80
C ALA A 223 9.34 -16.84 -9.86
N CYS A 224 8.13 -16.41 -10.24
CA CYS A 224 7.75 -14.99 -10.25
C CYS A 224 7.72 -14.41 -8.83
N LEU A 225 7.07 -15.08 -7.88
CA LEU A 225 7.03 -14.70 -6.47
C LEU A 225 8.44 -14.66 -5.86
N SER A 226 9.31 -15.61 -6.24
CA SER A 226 10.72 -15.60 -5.82
C SER A 226 11.48 -14.37 -6.35
N ARG A 227 11.22 -13.96 -7.61
CA ARG A 227 11.78 -12.70 -8.15
C ARG A 227 11.27 -11.48 -7.39
N ALA A 228 9.97 -11.42 -7.10
CA ALA A 228 9.37 -10.35 -6.33
C ALA A 228 10.01 -10.23 -4.93
N ALA A 229 10.14 -11.34 -4.21
CA ALA A 229 10.78 -11.39 -2.90
C ALA A 229 12.25 -10.91 -2.97
N ASN A 230 13.01 -11.34 -3.97
CA ASN A 230 14.39 -10.90 -4.17
C ASN A 230 14.50 -9.40 -4.50
N LEU A 231 13.54 -8.84 -5.25
CA LEU A 231 13.50 -7.40 -5.55
C LEU A 231 13.26 -6.56 -4.30
N ALA A 232 12.34 -7.01 -3.43
CA ALA A 232 12.06 -6.38 -2.13
C ALA A 232 13.25 -6.52 -1.17
N ALA A 233 13.79 -7.72 -0.99
CA ALA A 233 14.93 -7.94 -0.11
C ALA A 233 16.17 -7.12 -0.52
N ALA A 234 16.43 -7.01 -1.84
CA ALA A 234 17.52 -6.18 -2.34
C ALA A 234 17.27 -4.68 -2.12
N HIS A 235 16.02 -4.22 -2.15
CA HIS A 235 15.66 -2.83 -1.84
C HIS A 235 15.95 -2.52 -0.38
N ASP A 236 15.49 -3.38 0.53
CA ASP A 236 15.65 -3.18 1.97
C ASP A 236 17.13 -3.23 2.36
N ALA A 237 17.90 -4.16 1.79
CA ALA A 237 19.34 -4.20 1.96
C ALA A 237 20.04 -2.92 1.46
N ALA A 238 19.58 -2.34 0.34
CA ALA A 238 20.12 -1.09 -0.17
C ALA A 238 19.78 0.12 0.73
N LEU A 239 18.57 0.15 1.30
CA LEU A 239 18.18 1.18 2.27
C LEU A 239 18.97 1.07 3.58
N ALA A 240 19.15 -0.16 4.09
CA ALA A 240 19.96 -0.42 5.28
C ALA A 240 21.41 0.03 5.06
N ALA A 241 22.03 -0.36 3.94
CA ALA A 241 23.39 0.05 3.62
C ALA A 241 23.54 1.56 3.36
N GLY A 242 22.53 2.18 2.73
CA GLY A 242 22.58 3.59 2.33
C GLY A 242 22.26 4.58 3.45
N TYR A 243 21.25 4.29 4.28
CA TYR A 243 20.76 5.18 5.34
C TYR A 243 20.91 4.60 6.73
N GLY A 244 20.78 3.27 6.88
CA GLY A 244 20.89 2.58 8.16
C GLY A 244 22.32 2.55 8.72
N ASP A 245 23.32 2.42 7.85
CA ASP A 245 24.73 2.35 8.24
C ASP A 245 25.41 3.74 8.37
N VAL A 246 24.80 4.79 7.84
CA VAL A 246 25.36 6.16 7.92
C VAL A 246 25.57 6.62 9.37
N PRO A 247 24.62 6.42 10.31
CA PRO A 247 24.86 6.69 11.72
C PRO A 247 26.08 5.98 12.30
N LYS A 248 26.35 4.72 11.89
CA LYS A 248 27.54 3.96 12.32
C LYS A 248 28.82 4.63 11.80
N PHE A 249 28.87 4.97 10.52
CA PHE A 249 30.02 5.69 9.94
C PHE A 249 30.26 7.05 10.59
N LEU A 250 29.20 7.78 10.94
CA LEU A 250 29.31 9.07 11.63
C LEU A 250 29.79 8.90 13.08
N ALA A 251 29.29 7.88 13.79
CA ALA A 251 29.72 7.56 15.16
C ALA A 251 31.20 7.16 15.21
N ASP A 252 31.64 6.31 14.28
CA ASP A 252 33.04 5.93 14.10
C ASP A 252 33.93 7.15 13.85
N ALA A 253 33.50 8.05 12.96
CA ALA A 253 34.22 9.29 12.66
C ALA A 253 34.32 10.24 13.86
N LEU A 254 33.33 10.21 14.76
CA LEU A 254 33.32 10.97 16.01
C LEU A 254 34.10 10.27 17.14
N GLY A 255 34.64 9.07 16.91
CA GLY A 255 35.32 8.27 17.92
C GLY A 255 34.38 7.70 18.99
N VAL A 256 33.07 7.70 18.74
CA VAL A 256 32.05 7.15 19.63
C VAL A 256 31.80 5.71 19.20
N ALA A 257 32.67 4.80 19.65
CA ALA A 257 32.55 3.37 19.39
C ALA A 257 31.45 2.74 20.26
N ASP A 258 30.18 3.07 19.99
CA ASP A 258 29.06 2.36 20.59
C ASP A 258 28.42 1.42 19.55
N LYS A 259 28.39 0.12 19.88
CA LYS A 259 27.89 -0.95 19.01
C LYS A 259 26.38 -0.86 18.75
N THR A 260 25.68 -0.02 19.51
CA THR A 260 24.20 0.09 19.45
C THR A 260 23.69 1.18 18.51
N ILE A 261 24.57 2.04 17.97
CA ILE A 261 24.14 3.17 17.12
C ILE A 261 23.65 2.63 15.77
N GLY A 262 22.35 2.81 15.49
CA GLY A 262 21.69 2.36 14.27
C GLY A 262 20.96 1.02 14.38
N GLU A 263 21.16 0.25 15.46
CA GLU A 263 20.42 -1.01 15.70
C GLU A 263 19.12 -0.79 16.48
N THR A 264 18.98 0.35 17.17
CA THR A 264 17.87 0.61 18.11
C THR A 264 16.54 1.03 17.48
N PHE A 265 16.38 1.00 16.15
CA PHE A 265 15.11 1.38 15.50
C PHE A 265 14.33 0.22 14.87
N VAL A 266 14.79 -1.03 15.00
CA VAL A 266 14.05 -2.21 14.49
C VAL A 266 13.63 -3.17 15.61
N ASP A 267 14.39 -3.30 16.71
CA ASP A 267 14.12 -4.33 17.73
C ASP A 267 13.29 -3.90 18.95
N VAL A 268 12.96 -2.61 19.11
CA VAL A 268 12.19 -2.15 20.31
C VAL A 268 10.67 -2.44 20.19
N ALA A 269 10.21 -3.02 19.09
CA ALA A 269 8.79 -3.36 18.89
C ALA A 269 8.47 -4.87 19.02
N LEU A 270 9.45 -5.74 19.32
CA LEU A 270 9.23 -7.19 19.36
C LEU A 270 9.36 -7.82 20.75
N ASP A 271 9.63 -7.04 21.80
CA ASP A 271 9.67 -7.52 23.19
C ASP A 271 8.83 -6.61 24.11
N GLU A 272 7.51 -6.60 23.93
CA GLU A 272 6.52 -6.34 25.01
C GLU A 272 5.30 -7.26 24.88
#